data_AF-A0A2E6XMJ0-F1
#
_entry.id   AF-A0A2E6XMJ0-F1
#
_cell.length_a   1.000
_cell.length_b   1.000
_cell.length_c   1.000
_cell.angle_alpha   90.00
_cell.angle_beta   90.00
_cell.angle_gamma   90.00
#
_symmetry.space_group_name_H-M   'P 1'
#
loop_
_entity.id
_entity.type
_entity.pdbx_description
1 polymer ?
#
loop_
_entity_poly.entity_id
_entity_poly.type
_entity_poly.pdbx_seq_one_letter_code
_entity_poly.pdbx_strand_id
1 'polypeptide(L)'
;MATQKYFYKGRDLVKLRNQILNLIITLIFCLAGIFSFFISPSYSLSWQDEEWLEAGCPKNVSGNWEADNPATTNLKSMSFGKKEITYTSKNNETQKFGIINSSFVSKNQFVKMKIQPPNDKRETIIKIRPHLVNIDSNGKKQIPNCMIKVFSFNTEKHAKTDRYSEWNIFRLKNY
;
A
#
# COMPACT_ATOMS: atom_id res chain seq x y z
N MET A 1 50.56 4.87 50.66
CA MET A 1 49.23 4.22 50.70
C MET A 1 48.08 5.04 50.10
N ALA A 2 48.27 6.30 49.66
CA ALA A 2 47.17 7.13 49.14
C ALA A 2 46.83 6.88 47.64
N THR A 3 47.83 6.56 46.81
CA THR A 3 47.71 6.44 45.34
C THR A 3 46.81 5.29 44.87
N GLN A 4 46.84 4.13 45.55
CA GLN A 4 45.92 3.02 45.23
C GLN A 4 44.45 3.42 45.44
N LYS A 5 44.13 4.16 46.51
CA LYS A 5 42.74 4.54 46.85
C LYS A 5 42.09 5.42 45.76
N TYR A 6 42.86 6.30 45.11
CA TYR A 6 42.40 7.11 43.98
C TYR A 6 42.26 6.29 42.69
N PHE A 7 43.13 5.30 42.46
CA PHE A 7 43.06 4.42 41.29
C PHE A 7 41.81 3.53 41.31
N TYR A 8 41.47 2.96 42.47
CA TYR A 8 40.23 2.18 42.64
C TYR A 8 38.98 3.04 42.49
N LYS A 9 38.96 4.25 43.07
CA LYS A 9 37.83 5.19 42.94
C LYS A 9 37.61 5.66 41.50
N GLY A 10 38.68 5.88 40.73
CA GLY A 10 38.61 6.22 39.30
C GLY A 10 38.06 5.06 38.45
N ARG A 11 38.49 3.82 38.73
CA ARG A 11 38.01 2.62 38.01
C ARG A 11 36.53 2.33 38.27
N ASP A 12 36.03 2.57 39.49
CA ASP A 12 34.61 2.42 39.81
C ASP A 12 33.73 3.47 39.14
N LEU A 13 34.19 4.73 39.06
CA LEU A 13 33.48 5.78 38.33
C LEU A 13 33.39 5.49 36.83
N VAL A 14 34.44 4.91 36.23
CA VAL A 14 34.43 4.49 34.81
C VAL A 14 33.49 3.30 34.59
N LYS A 15 33.45 2.32 35.50
CA LYS A 15 32.49 1.20 35.44
C LYS A 15 31.04 1.69 35.56
N LEU A 16 30.76 2.59 36.51
CA LEU A 16 29.44 3.17 36.71
C LEU A 16 28.99 3.95 35.46
N ARG A 17 29.90 4.75 34.86
CA ARG A 17 29.63 5.47 33.61
C ARG A 17 29.29 4.53 32.46
N ASN A 18 30.04 3.43 32.31
CA ASN A 18 29.78 2.44 31.26
C ASN A 18 28.47 1.67 31.48
N GLN A 19 28.11 1.38 32.73
CA GLN A 19 26.82 0.74 33.06
C GLN A 19 25.64 1.64 32.74
N ILE A 20 25.72 2.93 33.09
CA ILE A 20 24.69 3.92 32.77
C ILE A 20 24.55 4.10 31.25
N LEU A 21 25.68 4.19 30.52
CA LEU A 21 25.68 4.26 29.06
C LEU A 21 25.02 3.02 28.44
N ASN A 22 25.36 1.82 28.90
CA ASN A 22 24.75 0.59 28.39
C ASN A 22 23.25 0.50 28.68
N LEU A 23 22.80 0.98 29.84
CA LEU A 23 21.36 1.08 30.16
C LEU A 23 20.65 2.04 29.21
N ILE A 24 21.21 3.23 28.96
CA ILE A 24 20.63 4.21 28.04
C ILE A 24 20.56 3.65 26.62
N ILE A 25 21.64 3.02 26.15
CA ILE A 25 21.69 2.39 24.83
C ILE A 25 20.62 1.30 24.71
N THR A 26 20.50 0.44 25.72
CA THR A 26 19.48 -0.63 25.75
C THR A 26 18.07 -0.04 25.73
N LEU A 27 17.81 1.02 26.49
CA LEU A 27 16.52 1.71 26.51
C LEU A 27 16.17 2.30 25.14
N ILE A 28 17.14 2.93 24.47
CA ILE A 28 16.97 3.48 23.11
C ILE A 28 16.63 2.36 22.12
N PHE A 29 17.35 1.23 22.17
CA PHE A 29 17.07 0.10 21.27
C PHE A 29 15.70 -0.55 21.55
N CYS A 30 15.31 -0.69 22.82
CA CYS A 30 13.96 -1.16 23.17
C CYS A 30 12.88 -0.20 22.65
N LEU A 31 13.05 1.10 22.85
CA LEU A 31 12.11 2.11 22.34
C LEU A 31 12.04 2.09 20.82
N ALA A 32 13.17 2.05 20.12
CA ALA A 32 13.21 1.96 18.66
C ALA A 32 12.49 0.70 18.15
N GLY A 33 12.73 -0.45 18.79
CA GLY A 33 12.04 -1.71 18.48
C GLY A 33 10.53 -1.62 18.67
N ILE A 34 10.07 -1.00 19.77
CA ILE A 34 8.65 -0.76 20.05
C ILE A 34 8.03 0.19 19.01
N PHE A 35 8.73 1.28 18.64
CA PHE A 35 8.26 2.22 17.63
C PHE A 35 8.08 1.57 16.25
N SER A 36 8.92 0.61 15.87
CA SER A 36 8.74 -0.15 14.62
C SER A 36 7.44 -0.95 14.55
N PHE A 37 6.87 -1.40 15.68
CA PHE A 37 5.57 -2.09 15.67
C PHE A 37 4.38 -1.15 15.43
N PHE A 38 4.52 0.15 15.73
CA PHE A 38 3.48 1.15 15.47
C PHE A 38 3.50 1.70 14.04
N ILE A 39 4.61 1.52 13.33
CA ILE A 39 4.72 1.87 11.91
C ILE A 39 4.18 0.68 11.11
N SER A 40 2.88 0.68 10.85
CA SER A 40 2.23 -0.34 10.02
C SER A 40 2.91 -0.34 8.62
N PRO A 41 3.25 -1.51 8.04
CA PRO A 41 3.91 -1.66 6.73
C PRO A 41 2.92 -1.40 5.58
N SER A 42 2.16 -0.31 5.72
CA SER A 42 1.07 0.11 4.85
C SER A 42 1.53 1.11 3.80
N TYR A 43 2.84 1.37 3.72
CA TYR A 43 3.43 2.19 2.66
C TYR A 43 3.65 1.31 1.44
N SER A 44 3.12 1.71 0.28
CA SER A 44 3.58 1.10 -0.96
C SER A 44 5.06 1.46 -1.11
N LEU A 45 5.96 0.47 -1.10
CA LEU A 45 7.26 0.63 -1.74
C LEU A 45 6.97 1.23 -3.13
N SER A 46 7.63 2.32 -3.50
CA SER A 46 7.43 2.94 -4.80
C SER A 46 7.97 1.99 -5.87
N TRP A 47 7.15 1.03 -6.26
CA TRP A 47 7.39 0.25 -7.45
C TRP A 47 7.49 1.25 -8.61
N GLN A 48 8.49 1.09 -9.48
CA GLN A 48 8.63 1.90 -10.69
C GLN A 48 7.50 1.53 -11.64
N ASP A 49 6.29 2.01 -11.34
CA ASP A 49 5.10 1.74 -12.11
C ASP A 49 5.28 2.41 -13.50
N GLU A 50 5.26 1.60 -14.57
CA GLU A 50 5.23 2.09 -15.97
C GLU A 50 4.03 3.04 -16.16
N GLU A 51 4.10 3.94 -17.15
CA GLU A 51 2.92 4.73 -17.52
C GLU A 51 1.77 3.80 -17.94
N TRP A 52 0.52 4.15 -17.61
CA TRP A 52 -0.64 3.26 -17.75
C TRP A 52 -0.80 2.66 -19.15
N LEU A 53 -0.58 3.46 -20.20
CA LEU A 53 -0.66 2.99 -21.58
C LEU A 53 0.54 2.13 -21.99
N GLU A 54 1.73 2.44 -21.48
CA GLU A 54 2.94 1.66 -21.76
C GLU A 54 2.81 0.25 -21.18
N ALA A 55 2.15 0.11 -20.03
CA ALA A 55 1.80 -1.17 -19.42
C ALA A 55 0.79 -2.00 -20.24
N GLY A 56 0.27 -1.49 -21.36
CA GLY A 56 -0.69 -2.17 -22.23
C GLY A 56 -2.13 -2.11 -21.69
N CYS A 57 -2.43 -1.17 -20.80
CA CYS A 57 -3.77 -1.01 -20.25
C CYS A 57 -4.70 -0.19 -21.16
N PRO A 58 -6.02 -0.43 -21.11
CA PRO A 58 -6.99 0.33 -21.88
C PRO A 58 -6.95 1.82 -21.53
N LYS A 59 -7.40 2.69 -22.44
CA LYS A 59 -7.38 4.17 -22.25
C LYS A 59 -8.09 4.66 -20.98
N ASN A 60 -9.00 3.86 -20.44
CA ASN A 60 -9.66 4.08 -19.17
C ASN A 60 -9.77 2.76 -18.42
N VAL A 61 -10.06 2.82 -17.12
CA VAL A 61 -10.22 1.62 -16.28
C VAL A 61 -11.60 0.96 -16.42
N SER A 62 -12.45 1.45 -17.32
CA SER A 62 -13.80 0.90 -17.47
C SER A 62 -13.77 -0.55 -17.94
N GLY A 63 -14.76 -1.31 -17.51
CA GLY A 63 -14.89 -2.74 -17.84
C GLY A 63 -14.99 -3.63 -16.61
N ASN A 64 -14.97 -4.94 -16.87
CA ASN A 64 -15.11 -5.97 -15.85
C ASN A 64 -13.75 -6.60 -15.54
N TRP A 65 -13.38 -6.56 -14.27
CA TRP A 65 -12.09 -7.02 -13.77
C TRP A 65 -12.29 -8.15 -12.78
N GLU A 66 -11.64 -9.29 -13.02
CA GLU A 66 -11.68 -10.44 -12.11
C GLU A 66 -10.51 -10.39 -11.14
N ALA A 67 -10.75 -10.79 -9.89
CA ALA A 67 -9.70 -10.87 -8.89
C ALA A 67 -8.73 -12.00 -9.28
N ASP A 68 -7.45 -11.65 -9.42
CA ASP A 68 -6.37 -12.59 -9.78
C ASP A 68 -5.65 -13.06 -8.52
N ASN A 69 -5.24 -12.11 -7.67
CA ASN A 69 -4.68 -12.36 -6.34
C ASN A 69 -5.21 -11.32 -5.34
N PRO A 70 -6.45 -11.50 -4.84
CA PRO A 70 -7.03 -10.55 -3.89
C PRO A 70 -6.46 -10.76 -2.49
N ALA A 71 -6.08 -9.68 -1.80
CA ALA A 71 -5.83 -9.74 -0.35
C ALA A 71 -7.13 -10.06 0.41
N THR A 72 -8.27 -9.58 -0.10
CA THR A 72 -9.59 -9.87 0.47
C THR A 72 -10.13 -11.18 -0.08
N THR A 73 -10.14 -12.23 0.74
CA THR A 73 -10.52 -13.59 0.30
C THR A 73 -11.96 -13.72 -0.22
N ASN A 74 -12.86 -12.78 0.12
CA ASN A 74 -14.26 -12.78 -0.30
C ASN A 74 -14.51 -12.04 -1.63
N LEU A 75 -13.51 -11.37 -2.22
CA LEU A 75 -13.71 -10.61 -3.45
C LEU A 75 -13.59 -11.52 -4.69
N LYS A 76 -14.54 -11.39 -5.62
CA LYS A 76 -14.57 -12.13 -6.90
C LYS A 76 -14.24 -11.25 -8.09
N SER A 77 -14.88 -10.09 -8.19
CA SER A 77 -14.68 -9.16 -9.30
C SER A 77 -15.05 -7.73 -8.94
N MET A 78 -14.58 -6.81 -9.77
CA MET A 78 -14.93 -5.39 -9.72
C MET A 78 -15.29 -4.91 -11.13
N SER A 79 -16.40 -4.18 -11.26
CA SER A 79 -16.83 -3.57 -12.52
C SER A 79 -16.75 -2.06 -12.39
N PHE A 80 -16.04 -1.40 -13.29
CA PHE A 80 -15.90 0.06 -13.33
C PHE A 80 -16.77 0.63 -14.45
N GLY A 81 -17.87 1.27 -14.08
CA GLY A 81 -18.73 2.02 -14.99
C GLY A 81 -18.32 3.50 -15.07
N LYS A 82 -19.12 4.29 -15.79
CA LYS A 82 -18.91 5.74 -15.92
C LYS A 82 -19.25 6.52 -14.63
N LYS A 83 -20.24 6.05 -13.87
CA LYS A 83 -20.78 6.74 -12.69
C LYS A 83 -20.77 5.88 -11.43
N GLU A 84 -20.55 4.59 -11.56
CA GLU A 84 -20.58 3.65 -10.43
C GLU A 84 -19.52 2.57 -10.58
N ILE A 85 -19.11 2.02 -9.45
CA ILE A 85 -18.29 0.82 -9.34
C ILE A 85 -19.12 -0.24 -8.65
N THR A 86 -19.08 -1.48 -9.14
CA THR A 86 -19.74 -2.61 -8.52
C THR A 86 -18.71 -3.62 -8.04
N TYR A 87 -18.77 -3.97 -6.76
CA TYR A 87 -17.97 -5.03 -6.17
C TYR A 87 -18.84 -6.28 -6.14
N THR A 88 -18.28 -7.42 -6.55
CA THR A 88 -18.96 -8.71 -6.49
C THR A 88 -18.18 -9.64 -5.59
N SER A 89 -18.86 -10.19 -4.58
CA SER A 89 -18.27 -11.18 -3.67
C SER A 89 -18.25 -12.57 -4.31
N LYS A 90 -17.53 -13.52 -3.70
CA LYS A 90 -17.53 -14.93 -4.16
C LYS A 90 -18.91 -15.57 -4.09
N ASN A 91 -19.77 -15.10 -3.17
CA ASN A 91 -21.16 -15.54 -3.04
C ASN A 91 -22.11 -14.87 -4.05
N ASN A 92 -21.57 -14.09 -5.00
CA ASN A 92 -22.30 -13.29 -5.99
C ASN A 92 -23.16 -12.16 -5.41
N GLU A 93 -22.95 -11.79 -4.15
CA GLU A 93 -23.52 -10.56 -3.61
C GLU A 93 -22.83 -9.36 -4.26
N THR A 94 -23.60 -8.30 -4.53
CA THR A 94 -23.08 -7.10 -5.18
C THR A 94 -23.22 -5.89 -4.28
N GLN A 95 -22.17 -5.09 -4.22
CA GLN A 95 -22.16 -3.81 -3.54
C GLN A 95 -21.79 -2.72 -4.54
N LYS A 96 -22.66 -1.72 -4.66
CA LYS A 96 -22.45 -0.58 -5.55
C LYS A 96 -21.84 0.60 -4.80
N PHE A 97 -21.07 1.39 -5.53
CA PHE A 97 -20.50 2.65 -5.06
C PHE A 97 -20.62 3.69 -6.17
N GLY A 98 -21.19 4.86 -5.86
CA GLY A 98 -21.18 6.01 -6.76
C GLY A 98 -19.80 6.62 -6.86
N ILE A 99 -19.41 7.04 -8.06
CA ILE A 99 -18.15 7.75 -8.33
C ILE A 99 -18.42 9.24 -8.19
N ILE A 100 -17.80 9.88 -7.19
CA ILE A 100 -17.88 11.33 -6.97
C ILE A 100 -16.88 12.06 -7.86
N ASN A 101 -15.66 11.52 -7.95
CA ASN A 101 -14.59 12.10 -8.75
C ASN A 101 -13.67 10.98 -9.26
N SER A 102 -13.17 11.13 -10.49
CA SER A 102 -12.20 10.24 -11.13
C SER A 102 -11.22 11.07 -11.95
N SER A 103 -9.92 10.84 -11.76
CA SER A 103 -8.87 11.56 -12.50
C SER A 103 -7.65 10.67 -12.70
N PHE A 104 -6.99 10.82 -13.84
CA PHE A 104 -5.62 10.34 -14.04
C PHE A 104 -4.64 11.30 -13.38
N VAL A 105 -3.65 10.76 -12.68
CA VAL A 105 -2.68 11.53 -11.89
C VAL A 105 -1.26 11.07 -12.25
N SER A 106 -0.30 12.00 -12.12
CA SER A 106 1.14 11.78 -12.36
C SER A 106 1.43 11.21 -13.75
N LYS A 107 1.27 12.03 -14.81
CA LYS A 107 1.51 11.60 -16.21
C LYS A 107 0.79 10.31 -16.61
N ASN A 108 -0.43 10.11 -16.11
CA ASN A 108 -1.21 8.88 -16.33
C ASN A 108 -0.55 7.61 -15.75
N GLN A 109 0.22 7.70 -14.66
CA GLN A 109 0.72 6.52 -13.96
C GLN A 109 -0.39 5.80 -13.18
N PHE A 110 -1.36 6.54 -12.66
CA PHE A 110 -2.45 5.96 -11.89
C PHE A 110 -3.78 6.71 -12.06
N VAL A 111 -4.87 5.98 -11.82
CA VAL A 111 -6.22 6.54 -11.71
C VAL A 111 -6.56 6.70 -10.24
N LYS A 112 -6.97 7.90 -9.83
CA LYS A 112 -7.49 8.18 -8.51
C LYS A 112 -9.00 8.38 -8.59
N MET A 113 -9.74 7.63 -7.77
CA MET A 113 -11.19 7.74 -7.64
C MET A 113 -11.62 8.02 -6.21
N LYS A 114 -12.65 8.84 -6.07
CA LYS A 114 -13.39 9.03 -4.82
C LYS A 114 -14.76 8.41 -4.99
N ILE A 115 -15.11 7.48 -4.11
CA ILE A 115 -16.33 6.70 -4.21
C ILE A 115 -17.14 6.77 -2.92
N GLN A 116 -18.44 6.52 -3.05
CA GLN A 116 -19.37 6.56 -1.92
C GLN A 116 -20.45 5.48 -2.09
N PRO A 117 -20.73 4.68 -1.04
CA PRO A 117 -21.83 3.73 -1.06
C PRO A 117 -23.20 4.46 -1.08
N PRO A 118 -24.25 3.88 -1.68
CA PRO A 118 -25.56 4.53 -1.81
C PRO A 118 -26.21 4.95 -0.48
N ASN A 119 -26.03 4.13 0.56
CA ASN A 119 -26.71 4.28 1.85
C ASN A 119 -25.81 4.84 2.96
N ASP A 120 -24.56 5.21 2.65
CA ASP A 120 -23.63 5.76 3.64
C ASP A 120 -22.84 6.92 3.04
N LYS A 121 -22.77 8.02 3.80
CA LYS A 121 -22.08 9.23 3.35
C LYS A 121 -20.56 9.10 3.44
N ARG A 122 -20.02 8.04 4.06
CA ARG A 122 -18.59 7.81 4.17
C ARG A 122 -17.96 7.57 2.81
N GLU A 123 -17.07 8.48 2.44
CA GLU A 123 -16.34 8.42 1.19
C GLU A 123 -15.09 7.56 1.36
N THR A 124 -14.81 6.73 0.36
CA THR A 124 -13.58 5.94 0.26
C THR A 124 -12.78 6.42 -0.92
N ILE A 125 -11.46 6.42 -0.80
CA ILE A 125 -10.57 6.78 -1.90
C ILE A 125 -9.92 5.52 -2.43
N ILE A 126 -9.86 5.42 -3.75
CA ILE A 126 -9.22 4.33 -4.45
C ILE A 126 -8.11 4.90 -5.33
N LYS A 127 -6.94 4.25 -5.33
CA LYS A 127 -5.93 4.43 -6.38
C LYS A 127 -5.79 3.14 -7.16
N ILE A 128 -5.81 3.25 -8.48
CA ILE A 128 -5.65 2.13 -9.40
C ILE A 128 -4.38 2.34 -10.19
N ARG A 129 -3.51 1.34 -10.17
CA ARG A 129 -2.21 1.39 -10.85
C ARG A 129 -2.07 0.18 -11.78
N PRO A 130 -1.35 0.29 -12.90
CA PRO A 130 -1.01 -0.88 -13.69
C PRO A 130 -0.13 -1.82 -12.85
N HIS A 131 -0.38 -3.12 -12.95
CA HIS A 131 0.50 -4.12 -12.35
C HIS A 131 1.51 -4.57 -13.41
N LEU A 132 2.81 -4.34 -13.14
CA LEU A 132 3.88 -4.90 -13.97
C LEU A 132 3.74 -6.42 -14.05
N VAL A 133 3.71 -6.93 -15.28
CA VAL A 133 3.70 -8.36 -15.57
C VAL A 133 5.05 -8.73 -16.14
N ASN A 134 5.58 -9.88 -15.73
CA ASN A 134 6.91 -10.34 -16.16
C ASN A 134 7.04 -10.26 -17.69
N ILE A 135 8.05 -9.51 -18.13
CA ILE A 135 8.54 -9.53 -19.49
C ILE A 135 9.30 -10.85 -19.62
N ASP A 136 9.03 -11.62 -20.68
CA ASP A 136 9.78 -12.86 -20.88
C ASP A 136 11.26 -12.58 -21.15
N SER A 137 12.10 -13.61 -21.07
CA SER A 137 13.54 -13.51 -21.34
C SER A 137 13.88 -13.01 -22.76
N ASN A 138 12.90 -12.96 -23.66
CA ASN A 138 13.03 -12.45 -25.03
C ASN A 138 12.51 -11.01 -25.19
N GLY A 139 12.16 -10.33 -24.09
CA GLY A 139 11.65 -8.95 -24.14
C GLY A 139 10.19 -8.84 -24.60
N LYS A 140 9.49 -9.96 -24.81
CA LYS A 140 8.08 -9.97 -25.23
C LYS A 140 7.18 -9.95 -24.00
N LYS A 141 6.29 -8.95 -23.96
CA LYS A 141 5.19 -8.90 -22.97
C LYS A 141 4.29 -10.10 -23.23
N GLN A 142 4.38 -11.12 -22.37
CA GLN A 142 3.76 -12.43 -22.60
C GLN A 142 2.25 -12.50 -22.32
N ILE A 143 1.59 -11.41 -21.91
CA ILE A 143 0.16 -11.45 -21.56
C ILE A 143 -0.62 -10.36 -22.32
N PRO A 144 -1.69 -10.71 -23.06
CA PRO A 144 -2.57 -9.75 -23.73
C PRO A 144 -3.52 -8.99 -22.77
N ASN A 145 -3.49 -9.27 -21.47
CA ASN A 145 -4.48 -8.79 -20.50
C ASN A 145 -3.79 -7.92 -19.44
N CYS A 146 -3.93 -6.59 -19.58
CA CYS A 146 -3.54 -5.65 -18.54
C CYS A 146 -4.08 -6.10 -17.17
N MET A 147 -3.20 -6.05 -16.17
CA MET A 147 -3.54 -6.26 -14.77
C MET A 147 -3.44 -4.94 -14.03
N ILE A 148 -4.27 -4.77 -13.01
CA ILE A 148 -4.29 -3.57 -12.17
C ILE A 148 -4.20 -3.94 -10.70
N LYS A 149 -3.53 -3.08 -9.93
CA LYS A 149 -3.59 -3.05 -8.47
C LYS A 149 -4.53 -1.95 -8.04
N VAL A 150 -5.53 -2.31 -7.23
CA VAL A 150 -6.49 -1.37 -6.66
C VAL A 150 -6.21 -1.25 -5.18
N PHE A 151 -5.89 -0.04 -4.73
CA PHE A 151 -5.60 0.31 -3.34
C PHE A 151 -6.77 1.10 -2.76
N SER A 152 -7.28 0.68 -1.61
CA SER A 152 -8.33 1.38 -0.86
C SER A 152 -7.71 2.19 0.27
N PHE A 153 -8.23 3.40 0.51
CA PHE A 153 -7.77 4.31 1.54
C PHE A 153 -8.95 4.85 2.35
N ASN A 154 -8.78 4.83 3.68
CA ASN A 154 -9.80 5.34 4.61
C ASN A 154 -9.94 6.87 4.58
N THR A 155 -8.88 7.60 4.17
CA THR A 155 -8.88 9.08 4.14
C THR A 155 -8.00 9.64 3.02
N GLU A 156 -8.23 10.90 2.67
CA GLU A 156 -7.40 11.65 1.70
C GLU A 156 -5.96 11.82 2.17
N LYS A 157 -5.76 12.02 3.48
CA LYS A 157 -4.42 12.08 4.08
C LYS A 157 -3.67 10.77 3.86
N HIS A 158 -4.34 9.64 4.11
CA HIS A 158 -3.77 8.31 3.88
C HIS A 158 -3.46 8.08 2.40
N ALA A 159 -4.32 8.52 1.48
CA ALA A 159 -4.04 8.44 0.06
C ALA A 159 -2.81 9.28 -0.34
N LYS A 160 -2.56 10.44 0.28
CA LYS A 160 -1.36 11.26 -0.01
C LYS A 160 -0.07 10.61 0.49
N THR A 161 -0.12 9.93 1.63
CA THR A 161 1.05 9.24 2.22
C THR A 161 1.14 7.77 1.80
N ASP A 162 0.36 7.36 0.79
CA ASP A 162 0.22 5.96 0.32
C ASP A 162 0.01 4.93 1.44
N ARG A 163 -0.72 5.31 2.49
CA ARG A 163 -1.09 4.46 3.64
C ARG A 163 -2.41 3.73 3.37
N TYR A 164 -2.39 2.69 2.55
CA TYR A 164 -3.62 1.97 2.18
C TYR A 164 -4.15 1.09 3.32
N SER A 165 -5.47 0.88 3.34
CA SER A 165 -6.13 -0.08 4.24
C SER A 165 -6.18 -1.48 3.63
N GLU A 166 -6.42 -1.56 2.32
CA GLU A 166 -6.51 -2.82 1.58
C GLU A 166 -5.96 -2.65 0.16
N TRP A 167 -5.55 -3.75 -0.47
CA TRP A 167 -5.20 -3.77 -1.88
C TRP A 167 -5.53 -5.11 -2.53
N ASN A 168 -5.88 -5.10 -3.82
CA ASN A 168 -6.22 -6.31 -4.57
C ASN A 168 -5.68 -6.22 -6.00
N ILE A 169 -5.29 -7.35 -6.59
CA ILE A 169 -4.88 -7.44 -8.01
C ILE A 169 -6.05 -7.97 -8.84
N PHE A 170 -6.28 -7.34 -9.99
CA PHE A 170 -7.30 -7.75 -10.94
C PHE A 170 -6.76 -7.87 -12.35
N ARG A 171 -7.43 -8.73 -13.13
CA ARG A 171 -7.20 -8.93 -14.55
C ARG A 171 -8.45 -8.54 -15.33
N LEU A 172 -8.27 -7.83 -16.44
CA LEU A 172 -9.38 -7.48 -17.32
C LEU A 172 -9.97 -8.75 -17.96
N LYS A 173 -11.28 -8.96 -17.84
CA LYS A 173 -11.96 -10.16 -18.35
C LYS A 173 -12.40 -10.00 -19.81
N ASN A 174 -13.08 -8.90 -20.13
CA ASN A 174 -13.57 -8.56 -21.47
C ASN A 174 -13.77 -7.04 -21.56
N TYR A 175 -13.44 -6.45 -22.71
CA TYR A 175 -13.70 -5.05 -23.06
C TYR A 175 -15.00 -4.94 -23.84
#